data_AF-A0AAD7CMR5-F1
#
_entry.id   AF-A0AAD7CMR5-F1
#
_cell.length_a   1.000
_cell.length_b   1.000
_cell.length_c   1.000
_cell.angle_alpha   90.00
_cell.angle_beta   90.00
_cell.angle_gamma   90.00
#
_symmetry.space_group_name_H-M   'P 1'
#
loop_
_entity.id
_entity.type
_entity.pdbx_description
1 polymer ?
#
loop_
_entity_poly.entity_id
_entity_poly.type
_entity_poly.pdbx_seq_one_letter_code
_entity_poly.pdbx_strand_id
1 'polypeptide(L)'
;MLSLSSSQVHPDLEGAFQIIENGGRKAKAWLKDKRIGSKFALPAIYQPSSLIPIELWKSAPSTTNGNEQAHRNINRDGVNLTMLGGIMRGMQYDARAMG
;
A
#
# COMPACT_ATOMS: atom_id res chain seq x y z
N MET A 1 13.95 -1.06 16.88
CA MET A 1 12.58 -0.57 16.58
C MET A 1 12.28 -1.00 15.17
N LEU A 2 11.40 -1.98 14.97
CA LEU A 2 11.03 -2.45 13.64
C LEU A 2 9.95 -1.53 13.09
N SER A 3 10.18 -0.99 11.89
CA SER A 3 9.29 0.01 11.30
C SER A 3 8.14 -0.65 10.57
N LEU A 4 6.92 -0.11 10.74
CA LEU A 4 5.78 -0.42 9.86
C LEU A 4 5.94 0.19 8.45
N SER A 5 6.95 1.05 8.25
CA SER A 5 7.39 1.49 6.92
C SER A 5 8.59 0.65 6.44
N SER A 6 8.32 -0.59 6.03
CA SER A 6 9.38 -1.51 5.62
C SER A 6 8.92 -2.47 4.54
N SER A 7 9.90 -2.93 3.77
CA SER A 7 9.74 -4.08 2.87
C SER A 7 10.00 -5.42 3.54
N GLN A 8 10.56 -5.43 4.75
CA GLN A 8 10.83 -6.65 5.49
C GLN A 8 9.59 -7.10 6.27
N VAL A 9 9.39 -8.41 6.34
CA VAL A 9 8.35 -9.00 7.18
C VAL A 9 8.60 -8.61 8.63
N HIS A 10 7.54 -8.15 9.31
CA HIS A 10 7.64 -7.77 10.71
C HIS A 10 7.46 -9.07 11.52
N PRO A 11 8.41 -9.45 12.39
CA PRO A 11 8.38 -10.72 13.11
C PRO A 11 7.16 -10.87 14.03
N ASP A 12 6.62 -9.75 14.53
CA ASP A 12 5.38 -9.71 15.32
C ASP A 12 4.52 -8.50 14.95
N LEU A 13 3.83 -8.59 13.81
CA LEU A 13 3.03 -7.47 13.28
C LEU A 13 1.84 -7.13 14.20
N GLU A 14 1.20 -8.14 14.79
CA GLU A 14 0.07 -7.92 15.70
C GLU A 14 0.51 -7.33 17.04
N GLY A 15 1.67 -7.72 17.58
CA GLY A 15 2.25 -7.05 18.74
C GLY A 15 2.56 -5.57 18.45
N ALA A 16 3.04 -5.24 17.26
CA ALA A 16 3.24 -3.85 16.84
C ALA A 16 1.90 -3.07 16.78
N PHE A 17 0.83 -3.67 16.29
CA PHE A 17 -0.50 -3.06 16.34
C PHE A 17 -1.00 -2.87 17.76
N GLN A 18 -0.81 -3.85 18.64
CA GLN A 18 -1.23 -3.75 20.05
C GLN A 18 -0.49 -2.62 20.78
N ILE A 19 0.81 -2.44 20.51
CA ILE A 19 1.59 -1.32 21.05
C ILE A 19 1.01 0.03 20.58
N ILE A 20 0.64 0.15 19.30
CA ILE A 20 0.07 1.38 18.74
C ILE A 20 -1.34 1.64 19.29
N GLU A 21 -2.16 0.60 19.48
CA GLU A 21 -3.47 0.75 20.13
C GLU A 21 -3.37 1.24 21.57
N ASN A 22 -2.33 0.81 22.28
CA ASN A 22 -2.04 1.22 23.65
C ASN A 22 -1.37 2.61 23.73
N GLY A 23 -0.90 3.18 22.60
CA GLY A 23 -0.27 4.49 22.50
C GLY A 23 -1.21 5.70 22.67
N GLY A 24 -2.47 5.47 23.05
CA GLY A 24 -3.47 6.50 23.31
C GLY A 24 -4.38 6.84 22.12
N ARG A 25 -5.27 7.83 22.31
CA ARG A 25 -6.38 8.12 21.39
C ARG A 25 -5.93 8.41 19.95
N LYS A 26 -4.87 9.20 19.79
CA LYS A 26 -4.33 9.57 18.46
C LYS A 26 -3.73 8.36 17.74
N ALA A 27 -2.94 7.54 18.44
CA ALA A 27 -2.32 6.35 17.88
C ALA A 27 -3.37 5.30 17.47
N LYS A 28 -4.37 5.08 18.33
CA LYS A 28 -5.52 4.21 18.02
C LYS A 28 -6.34 4.71 16.82
N ALA A 29 -6.60 6.01 16.75
CA ALA A 29 -7.31 6.61 15.60
C ALA A 29 -6.50 6.48 14.30
N TRP A 30 -5.18 6.69 14.36
CA TRP A 30 -4.27 6.50 13.24
C TRP A 30 -4.29 5.05 12.75
N LEU A 31 -4.17 4.06 13.65
CA LEU A 31 -4.21 2.65 13.27
C LEU A 31 -5.56 2.25 12.67
N LYS A 32 -6.66 2.74 13.26
CA LYS A 32 -8.02 2.51 12.75
C LYS A 32 -8.19 3.10 11.36
N ASP A 33 -7.68 4.30 11.10
CA ASP A 33 -7.66 4.88 9.75
C ASP A 33 -6.87 3.99 8.79
N LYS A 34 -5.64 3.58 9.13
CA LYS A 34 -4.78 2.79 8.24
C LYS A 34 -5.31 1.37 7.96
N ARG A 35 -6.05 0.77 8.90
CA ARG A 35 -6.67 -0.56 8.72
C ARG A 35 -8.05 -0.52 8.08
N ILE A 36 -8.86 0.48 8.41
CA ILE A 36 -10.30 0.50 8.09
C ILE A 36 -10.66 1.65 7.14
N GLY A 37 -10.23 2.88 7.47
CA GLY A 37 -10.60 4.09 6.71
C GLY A 37 -9.91 4.18 5.35
N SER A 38 -8.61 3.94 5.34
CA SER A 38 -7.71 4.06 4.20
C SER A 38 -7.02 2.73 3.97
N LYS A 39 -7.77 1.71 3.53
CA LYS A 39 -7.31 0.31 3.36
C LYS A 39 -6.04 0.15 2.49
N PHE A 40 -5.74 1.14 1.66
CA PHE A 40 -4.55 1.20 0.79
C PHE A 40 -3.30 1.78 1.48
N ALA A 41 -3.45 2.49 2.59
CA ALA A 41 -2.36 3.21 3.22
C ALA A 41 -1.37 2.28 3.94
N LEU A 42 -1.85 1.21 4.59
CA LEU A 42 -0.97 0.21 5.19
C LEU A 42 -0.17 -0.59 4.12
N PRO A 43 -0.79 -1.13 3.06
CA PRO A 43 -0.11 -1.69 1.89
C PRO A 43 0.88 -0.74 1.20
N ALA A 44 0.64 0.57 1.28
CA ALA A 44 1.52 1.57 0.67
C ALA A 44 2.84 1.73 1.44
N ILE A 45 2.81 1.59 2.77
CA ILE A 45 3.98 1.74 3.64
C ILE A 45 4.61 0.41 4.06
N TYR A 46 3.85 -0.69 3.99
CA TYR A 46 4.29 -2.02 4.40
C TYR A 46 4.17 -3.01 3.23
N GLN A 47 5.29 -3.30 2.56
CA GLN A 47 5.32 -4.11 1.35
C GLN A 47 4.71 -5.52 1.50
N PRO A 48 4.91 -6.24 2.62
CA PRO A 48 4.33 -7.59 2.77
C PRO A 48 2.80 -7.60 2.79
N SER A 49 2.15 -6.46 3.05
CA SER A 49 0.70 -6.28 2.90
C SER A 49 0.29 -5.68 1.54
N SER A 50 1.26 -5.40 0.68
CA SER A 50 1.08 -4.79 -0.63
C SER A 50 0.91 -5.82 -1.72
N LEU A 51 0.04 -5.51 -2.68
CA LEU A 51 -0.07 -6.28 -3.93
C LEU A 51 1.01 -5.86 -4.95
N ILE A 52 1.84 -4.88 -4.62
CA ILE A 52 2.88 -4.34 -5.50
C ILE A 52 4.13 -5.23 -5.42
N PRO A 53 4.66 -5.70 -6.56
CA PRO A 53 5.94 -6.42 -6.61
C PRO A 53 7.06 -5.62 -5.94
N ILE A 54 7.93 -6.32 -5.20
CA ILE A 54 8.97 -5.71 -4.36
C ILE A 54 9.89 -4.75 -5.12
N GLU A 55 10.24 -5.06 -6.37
CA GLU A 55 11.12 -4.22 -7.20
C GLU A 55 10.44 -2.90 -7.57
N LEU A 56 9.14 -2.93 -7.89
CA LEU A 56 8.36 -1.73 -8.18
C LEU A 56 8.14 -0.91 -6.90
N TRP A 57 7.84 -1.59 -5.79
CA TRP A 57 7.65 -0.96 -4.49
C TRP A 57 8.91 -0.22 -4.01
N LYS A 58 10.10 -0.81 -4.25
CA LYS A 58 11.41 -0.19 -3.93
C LYS A 58 11.85 0.87 -4.93
N SER A 59 11.45 0.78 -6.20
CA SER A 59 11.80 1.75 -7.24
C SER A 59 11.15 3.12 -7.05
N ALA A 60 10.16 3.20 -6.16
CA ALA A 60 9.45 4.42 -5.91
C ALA A 60 10.33 5.46 -5.17
N PRO A 61 10.45 6.70 -5.67
CA PRO A 61 11.16 7.75 -4.97
C PRO A 61 10.52 8.02 -3.60
N SER A 62 11.32 8.37 -2.59
CA SER A 62 10.88 8.62 -1.21
C SER A 62 10.02 9.89 -1.03
N THR A 63 9.45 10.43 -2.11
CA THR A 63 8.61 11.63 -2.06
C THR A 63 7.17 11.22 -1.75
N THR A 64 6.70 11.69 -0.59
CA THR A 64 5.60 11.09 0.16
C THR A 64 4.23 11.16 -0.53
N ASN A 65 3.94 12.22 -1.29
CA ASN A 65 2.59 12.44 -1.82
C ASN A 65 2.31 11.70 -3.14
N GLY A 66 3.25 11.71 -4.08
CA GLY A 66 3.08 11.07 -5.40
C GLY A 66 3.04 9.55 -5.29
N ASN A 67 3.86 8.98 -4.41
CA ASN A 67 3.94 7.53 -4.25
C ASN A 67 2.76 6.97 -3.45
N GLU A 68 2.30 7.65 -2.40
CA GLU A 68 1.07 7.27 -1.71
C GLU A 68 -0.12 7.26 -2.67
N GLN A 69 -0.20 8.21 -3.61
CA GLN A 69 -1.22 8.22 -4.67
C GLN A 69 -1.03 7.08 -5.68
N ALA A 70 0.19 6.78 -6.12
CA ALA A 70 0.45 5.67 -7.03
C ALA A 70 0.14 4.30 -6.39
N HIS A 71 0.61 4.09 -5.16
CA HIS A 71 0.31 2.90 -4.36
C HIS A 71 -1.19 2.80 -4.04
N ARG A 72 -1.86 3.93 -3.77
CA ARG A 72 -3.33 3.99 -3.61
C ARG A 72 -4.04 3.58 -4.87
N ASN A 73 -3.65 4.10 -6.03
CA ASN A 73 -4.29 3.79 -7.30
C ASN A 73 -4.07 2.32 -7.69
N ILE A 74 -2.88 1.77 -7.46
CA ILE A 74 -2.61 0.34 -7.74
C ILE A 74 -3.43 -0.56 -6.80
N ASN A 75 -3.47 -0.26 -5.49
CA ASN A 75 -4.23 -1.06 -4.53
C ASN A 75 -5.76 -0.86 -4.63
N ARG A 76 -6.23 0.27 -5.19
CA ARG A 76 -7.65 0.58 -5.39
C ARG A 76 -8.17 0.08 -6.74
N ASP A 77 -7.39 0.27 -7.81
CA ASP A 77 -7.79 -0.13 -9.16
C ASP A 77 -7.40 -1.58 -9.44
N GLY A 78 -6.33 -2.11 -8.84
CA GLY A 78 -5.91 -3.50 -9.02
C GLY A 78 -6.91 -4.53 -8.49
N VAL A 79 -7.86 -4.11 -7.64
CA VAL A 79 -8.91 -4.96 -7.09
C VAL A 79 -10.24 -4.26 -7.33
N ASN A 80 -11.10 -4.84 -8.19
CA ASN A 80 -12.41 -4.32 -8.61
C ASN A 80 -12.43 -3.35 -9.81
N LEU A 81 -11.55 -3.50 -10.81
CA LEU A 81 -11.83 -2.87 -12.11
C LEU A 81 -13.11 -3.45 -12.71
N THR A 82 -13.96 -2.57 -13.26
CA THR A 82 -15.00 -3.00 -14.18
C THR A 82 -14.36 -3.67 -15.40
N MET A 83 -15.07 -4.56 -16.10
CA MET A 83 -14.55 -5.22 -17.31
C MET A 83 -13.94 -4.22 -18.30
N LEU A 84 -14.61 -3.08 -18.51
CA LEU A 84 -14.11 -2.01 -19.36
C LEU A 84 -12.82 -1.38 -18.82
N GLY A 85 -12.74 -1.12 -17.51
CA GLY A 85 -11.53 -0.61 -16.87
C GLY A 85 -10.35 -1.57 -17.01
N GLY A 86 -10.59 -2.88 -16.91
CA GLY A 86 -9.59 -3.92 -17.16
C GLY A 86 -9.06 -3.89 -18.60
N ILE A 87 -9.97 -3.82 -19.58
CA ILE A 87 -9.61 -3.75 -21.02
C ILE A 87 -8.76 -2.50 -21.30
N MET A 88 -9.19 -1.33 -20.82
CA MET A 88 -8.46 -0.07 -21.04
C MET A 88 -7.05 -0.12 -20.42
N ARG A 89 -6.90 -0.72 -19.24
CA ARG A 89 -5.60 -0.88 -18.57
C ARG A 89 -4.70 -1.85 -19.34
N GLY A 90 -5.26 -2.96 -19.84
CA GLY A 90 -4.56 -3.93 -20.68
C GLY A 90 -4.02 -3.29 -21.95
N MET A 91 -4.87 -2.54 -22.67
CA MET A 91 -4.44 -1.81 -23.87
C MET A 91 -3.30 -0.82 -23.60
N GLN A 92 -3.35 -0.09 -22.48
CA GLN A 92 -2.26 0.82 -22.09
C GLN A 92 -0.98 0.08 -21.69
N TYR A 93 -1.09 -1.13 -21.13
CA TYR A 93 0.07 -1.97 -20.84
C TYR A 93 0.71 -2.44 -22.15
N ASP A 94 -0.09 -3.02 -23.07
CA ASP A 94 0.39 -3.52 -24.36
C ASP A 94 1.10 -2.43 -25.17
N ALA A 95 0.52 -1.22 -25.20
CA ALA A 95 1.13 -0.08 -25.88
C ALA A 95 2.51 0.32 -25.32
N ARG A 96 2.76 0.10 -24.02
CA ARG A 96 4.06 0.38 -23.37
C ARG A 96 5.04 -0.78 -23.48
N ALA A 97 4.54 -2.01 -23.58
CA ALA A 97 5.37 -3.20 -23.74
C ALA A 97 5.87 -3.35 -25.19
N MET A 98 5.18 -2.75 -26.15
CA MET A 98 5.49 -2.81 -27.58
C MET A 98 6.23 -1.57 -28.12
N GLY A 99 6.53 -0.57 -27.28
CA GLY A 99 7.27 0.63 -27.64
C GLY A 99 8.61 0.70 -26.93
#